data_AF-A0A973M4B8-F1
#
_entry.id   AF-A0A973M4B8-F1
#
_cell.length_a   1.000
_cell.length_b   1.000
_cell.length_c   1.000
_cell.angle_alpha   90.00
_cell.angle_beta   90.00
_cell.angle_gamma   90.00
#
_symmetry.space_group_name_H-M   'P 1'
#
loop_
_entity.id
_entity.type
_entity.pdbx_description
1 polymer ?
#
loop_
_entity_poly.entity_id
_entity_poly.type
_entity_poly.pdbx_seq_one_letter_code
_entity_poly.pdbx_strand_id
1 'polypeptide(L)'
;LLFGIVFALIARTLFIFLGVALINSFAWIFYVFGAILLITAGHLLKPNSHDQDEADNIAIRVARKFLRTSEHYDGDKLFTVENGKRVLTPMLLVMAAIGGTDVLFALDSIPAIFGLTQNAYVVFTATAFSLMGLRQLFFLLDGLLDLLIYLSYGLAAILAFIGVKLVLHALHENTLPFINGGHHVEVFEITTGLSLGVIIGVLAATIVASLVSPAGKAQTAINNARRHAESYLDLEYTADPAERERIYTNLLTEQQAIEAMDKKYRDKVKDVDAIREKVREAHRRHDEYLRTAG
;
A
#
# COMPACT_ATOMS: atom_id res chain seq x y z
N LEU A 1 -10.21 -14.64 3.69
CA LEU A 1 -8.89 -14.69 3.00
C LEU A 1 -8.96 -15.38 1.63
N LEU A 2 -9.26 -16.69 1.55
CA LEU A 2 -9.35 -17.41 0.26
C LEU A 2 -10.35 -16.77 -0.72
N PHE A 3 -11.55 -16.42 -0.24
CA PHE A 3 -12.57 -15.76 -1.06
C PHE A 3 -12.10 -14.41 -1.62
N GLY A 4 -11.34 -13.64 -0.82
CA GLY A 4 -10.77 -12.35 -1.25
C GLY A 4 -9.70 -12.49 -2.33
N ILE A 5 -8.82 -13.50 -2.21
CA ILE A 5 -7.78 -13.77 -3.22
C ILE A 5 -8.41 -14.22 -4.54
N VAL A 6 -9.40 -15.12 -4.49
CA VAL A 6 -10.12 -15.58 -5.69
C VAL A 6 -10.87 -14.41 -6.34
N PHE A 7 -11.54 -13.58 -5.54
CA PHE A 7 -12.25 -12.41 -6.04
C PHE A 7 -11.28 -11.40 -6.70
N ALA A 8 -10.16 -11.07 -6.06
CA ALA A 8 -9.14 -10.19 -6.61
C ALA A 8 -8.56 -10.75 -7.92
N LEU A 9 -8.31 -12.06 -7.98
CA LEU A 9 -7.80 -12.70 -9.20
C LEU A 9 -8.82 -12.61 -10.35
N ILE A 10 -10.12 -12.80 -10.08
CA ILE A 10 -11.18 -12.65 -11.08
C ILE A 10 -11.25 -11.20 -11.56
N ALA A 11 -11.29 -10.23 -10.64
CA ALA A 11 -11.35 -8.81 -10.97
C ALA A 11 -10.15 -8.41 -11.83
N ARG A 12 -8.94 -8.81 -11.44
CA ARG A 12 -7.72 -8.55 -12.20
C ARG A 12 -7.74 -9.17 -13.57
N THR A 13 -8.19 -10.41 -13.68
CA THR A 13 -8.31 -11.13 -14.96
C THR A 13 -9.24 -10.39 -15.91
N LEU A 14 -10.41 -9.95 -15.41
CA LEU A 14 -11.35 -9.15 -16.19
C LEU A 14 -10.70 -7.86 -16.70
N PHE A 15 -10.00 -7.13 -15.83
CA PHE A 15 -9.32 -5.90 -16.24
C PHE A 15 -8.17 -6.12 -17.22
N ILE A 16 -7.43 -7.21 -17.10
CA ILE A 16 -6.38 -7.58 -18.06
C ILE A 16 -7.00 -7.79 -19.44
N PHE A 17 -8.08 -8.56 -19.55
CA PHE A 17 -8.75 -8.78 -20.83
C PHE A 17 -9.34 -7.49 -21.41
N LEU A 18 -9.96 -6.65 -20.57
CA LEU A 18 -10.43 -5.33 -20.99
C LEU A 18 -9.28 -4.43 -21.48
N GLY A 19 -8.15 -4.43 -20.77
CA GLY A 19 -6.95 -3.67 -21.13
C GLY A 19 -6.35 -4.12 -22.47
N VAL A 20 -6.23 -5.43 -22.70
CA VAL A 20 -5.80 -5.99 -24.00
C VAL A 20 -6.74 -5.55 -25.12
N ALA A 21 -8.05 -5.64 -24.90
CA ALA A 21 -9.04 -5.25 -25.91
C ALA A 21 -8.95 -3.74 -26.24
N LEU A 22 -8.72 -2.89 -25.23
CA LEU A 22 -8.54 -1.45 -25.42
C LEU A 22 -7.26 -1.12 -26.20
N ILE A 23 -6.14 -1.76 -25.85
CA ILE A 23 -4.83 -1.52 -26.49
C ILE A 23 -4.83 -2.01 -27.93
N ASN A 24 -5.35 -3.22 -28.20
CA ASN A 24 -5.42 -3.76 -29.55
C ASN A 24 -6.29 -2.92 -30.49
N SER A 25 -7.19 -2.09 -29.93
CA SER A 25 -8.07 -1.24 -30.72
C SER A 25 -7.48 0.15 -31.00
N PHE A 26 -6.59 0.66 -30.14
CA PHE A 26 -6.21 2.07 -30.16
C PHE A 26 -4.81 2.37 -29.60
N ALA A 27 -3.84 2.70 -30.47
CA ALA A 27 -2.49 3.12 -30.05
C ALA A 27 -2.48 4.41 -29.20
N TRP A 28 -3.48 5.31 -29.35
CA TRP A 28 -3.55 6.54 -28.55
C TRP A 28 -3.79 6.29 -27.06
N ILE A 29 -4.28 5.09 -26.68
CA ILE A 29 -4.49 4.73 -25.28
C ILE A 29 -3.18 4.77 -24.48
N PHE A 30 -2.04 4.51 -25.13
CA PHE A 30 -0.73 4.58 -24.49
C PHE A 30 -0.38 5.99 -24.02
N TYR A 31 -0.87 7.05 -24.69
CA TYR A 31 -0.73 8.43 -24.18
C TYR A 31 -1.52 8.66 -22.90
N VAL A 32 -2.76 8.15 -22.85
CA VAL A 32 -3.61 8.26 -21.64
C VAL A 32 -2.97 7.51 -20.48
N PHE A 33 -2.54 6.28 -20.72
CA PHE A 33 -1.86 5.44 -19.74
C PHE A 33 -0.55 6.06 -19.26
N GLY A 34 0.27 6.59 -20.17
CA GLY A 34 1.48 7.32 -19.81
C GLY A 34 1.19 8.57 -18.96
N ALA A 35 0.18 9.36 -19.32
CA ALA A 35 -0.22 10.53 -18.56
C ALA A 35 -0.72 10.18 -17.15
N ILE A 36 -1.58 9.16 -17.03
CA ILE A 36 -2.07 8.67 -15.73
C ILE A 36 -0.89 8.24 -14.86
N LEU A 37 0.07 7.48 -15.40
CA LEU A 37 1.24 7.04 -14.64
C LEU A 37 2.11 8.20 -14.16
N LEU A 38 2.34 9.21 -14.99
CA LEU A 38 3.09 10.41 -14.61
C LEU A 38 2.39 11.21 -13.51
N ILE A 39 1.06 11.35 -13.60
CA ILE A 39 0.26 12.01 -12.57
C ILE A 39 0.35 11.22 -11.25
N THR A 40 0.17 9.90 -11.29
CA THR A 40 0.27 9.04 -10.11
C THR A 40 1.66 9.08 -9.49
N ALA A 41 2.72 9.07 -10.29
CA ALA A 41 4.09 9.24 -9.81
C ALA A 41 4.29 10.57 -9.09
N GLY A 42 3.76 11.67 -9.64
CA GLY A 42 3.80 12.99 -9.00
C GLY A 42 3.02 13.05 -7.69
N HIS A 43 1.83 12.46 -7.65
CA HIS A 43 1.03 12.35 -6.42
C HIS A 43 1.74 11.55 -5.33
N LEU A 44 2.44 10.47 -5.71
CA LEU A 44 3.16 9.63 -4.75
C LEU A 44 4.36 10.32 -4.09
N LEU A 45 4.92 11.35 -4.74
CA LEU A 45 6.00 12.19 -4.19
C LEU A 45 5.47 13.35 -3.33
N LYS A 46 4.18 13.67 -3.41
CA LYS A 46 3.60 14.77 -2.64
C LYS A 46 3.60 14.39 -1.15
N PRO A 47 4.14 15.23 -0.26
CA PRO A 47 4.08 14.95 1.18
C PRO A 47 2.61 14.86 1.61
N ASN A 48 2.26 13.81 2.36
CA ASN A 48 0.92 13.66 2.95
C ASN A 48 0.71 14.74 4.01
N SER A 49 0.37 15.95 3.59
CA SER A 49 -0.13 17.01 4.45
C SER A 49 -1.62 16.79 4.66
N HIS A 50 -2.03 16.30 5.84
CA HIS A 50 -3.40 16.24 6.38
C HIS A 50 -4.58 15.70 5.53
N ASP A 51 -4.43 15.46 4.23
CA ASP A 51 -5.53 15.15 3.31
C ASP A 51 -5.90 13.65 3.28
N GLN A 52 -5.02 12.76 3.76
CA GLN A 52 -5.29 11.30 3.74
C GLN A 52 -6.37 10.89 4.74
N ASP A 53 -6.38 11.49 5.93
CA ASP A 53 -7.43 11.24 6.93
C ASP A 53 -8.80 11.72 6.42
N GLU A 54 -8.82 12.74 5.56
CA GLU A 54 -10.03 13.28 4.97
C GLU A 54 -10.53 12.44 3.79
N ALA A 55 -9.64 11.89 2.97
CA ALA A 55 -9.97 10.96 1.87
C ALA A 55 -10.57 9.64 2.38
N ASP A 56 -9.98 9.05 3.43
CA ASP A 56 -10.51 7.82 4.06
C ASP A 56 -11.90 8.09 4.67
N ASN A 57 -12.08 9.26 5.30
CA ASN A 57 -13.36 9.69 5.84
C ASN A 57 -14.41 9.94 4.73
N ILE A 58 -14.02 10.45 3.56
CA ILE A 58 -14.91 10.60 2.39
C ILE A 58 -15.31 9.25 1.81
N ALA A 59 -14.37 8.31 1.63
CA ALA A 59 -14.66 6.96 1.14
C ALA A 59 -15.64 6.24 2.08
N ILE A 60 -15.40 6.30 3.39
CA ILE A 60 -16.29 5.76 4.43
C ILE A 60 -17.65 6.45 4.41
N ARG A 61 -17.70 7.77 4.23
CA ARG A 61 -18.94 8.56 4.19
C ARG A 61 -19.76 8.32 2.92
N VAL A 62 -19.11 8.17 1.77
CA VAL A 62 -19.76 7.83 0.49
C VAL A 62 -20.28 6.40 0.54
N ALA A 63 -19.49 5.46 1.07
CA ALA A 63 -19.93 4.09 1.28
C ALA A 63 -21.16 4.04 2.21
N ARG A 64 -21.15 4.78 3.33
CA ARG A 64 -22.30 4.88 4.25
C ARG A 64 -23.51 5.61 3.64
N LYS A 65 -23.29 6.54 2.70
CA LYS A 65 -24.36 7.29 2.02
C LYS A 65 -25.04 6.47 0.92
N PHE A 66 -24.27 5.67 0.17
CA PHE A 66 -24.80 4.82 -0.89
C PHE A 66 -25.37 3.50 -0.37
N LEU A 67 -24.85 2.98 0.74
CA LEU A 67 -25.27 1.71 1.31
C LEU A 67 -26.02 1.96 2.62
N ARG A 68 -27.34 1.72 2.62
CA ARG A 68 -28.15 1.67 3.85
C ARG A 68 -27.71 0.46 4.68
N THR A 69 -26.72 0.67 5.56
CA THR A 69 -26.16 -0.36 6.44
C THR A 69 -26.94 -0.46 7.75
N SER A 70 -27.25 -1.68 8.20
CA SER A 70 -27.66 -1.95 9.59
C SER A 70 -26.47 -1.79 10.53
N GLU A 71 -26.69 -1.33 11.77
CA GLU A 71 -25.61 -1.20 12.77
C GLU A 71 -25.16 -2.55 13.35
N HIS A 72 -25.90 -3.63 13.11
CA HIS A 72 -25.60 -4.97 13.62
C HIS A 72 -24.88 -5.85 12.59
N TYR A 73 -23.76 -6.44 13.02
CA TYR A 73 -22.95 -7.41 12.28
C TYR A 73 -23.61 -8.79 12.33
N ASP A 74 -24.34 -9.14 11.27
CA ASP A 74 -25.18 -10.35 11.21
C ASP A 74 -24.46 -11.52 10.49
N GLY A 75 -23.21 -11.79 10.91
CA GLY A 75 -22.38 -12.88 10.38
C GLY A 75 -21.95 -12.74 8.90
N ASP A 76 -21.90 -13.88 8.20
CA ASP A 76 -21.38 -14.02 6.81
C ASP A 76 -22.43 -13.74 5.71
N LYS A 77 -23.63 -13.27 6.08
CA LYS A 77 -24.73 -13.05 5.13
C LYS A 77 -24.52 -11.74 4.38
N LEU A 78 -24.74 -11.72 3.06
CA LEU A 78 -24.59 -10.53 2.21
C LEU A 78 -25.79 -9.58 2.26
N PHE A 79 -26.93 -10.09 2.70
CA PHE A 79 -28.18 -9.34 2.87
C PHE A 79 -28.83 -9.80 4.17
N THR A 80 -29.27 -8.85 4.99
CA THR A 80 -30.13 -9.13 6.16
C THR A 80 -31.45 -8.40 6.01
N VAL A 81 -32.47 -8.85 6.74
CA VAL A 81 -33.78 -8.20 6.75
C VAL A 81 -33.95 -7.58 8.13
N GLU A 82 -33.94 -6.25 8.17
CA GLU A 82 -34.13 -5.48 9.40
C GLU A 82 -35.38 -4.61 9.20
N ASN A 83 -36.33 -4.67 10.14
CA ASN A 83 -37.62 -3.96 10.06
C ASN A 83 -38.41 -4.23 8.75
N GLY A 84 -38.42 -5.46 8.26
CA GLY A 84 -39.20 -5.87 7.08
C GLY A 84 -38.66 -5.36 5.74
N LYS A 85 -37.47 -4.73 5.71
CA LYS A 85 -36.79 -4.28 4.49
C LYS A 85 -35.45 -4.99 4.35
N ARG A 86 -35.08 -5.38 3.13
CA ARG A 86 -33.73 -5.90 2.83
C ARG A 86 -32.71 -4.77 3.00
N VAL A 87 -31.79 -4.95 3.93
CA VAL A 87 -30.66 -4.05 4.20
C VAL A 87 -29.35 -4.77 3.87
N LEU A 88 -28.36 -3.99 3.44
CA LEU A 88 -27.07 -4.51 3.05
C LEU A 88 -26.22 -4.69 4.31
N THR A 89 -25.56 -5.85 4.44
CA THR A 89 -24.74 -6.12 5.62
C THR A 89 -23.38 -5.40 5.54
N PRO A 90 -22.72 -5.18 6.68
CA PRO A 90 -21.35 -4.66 6.73
C PRO A 90 -20.35 -5.47 5.87
N MET A 91 -20.55 -6.78 5.72
CA MET A 91 -19.73 -7.64 4.87
C MET A 91 -19.78 -7.26 3.39
N LEU A 92 -20.95 -6.89 2.86
CA LEU A 92 -21.05 -6.43 1.47
C LEU A 92 -20.36 -5.08 1.27
N LEU A 93 -20.40 -4.20 2.27
CA LEU A 93 -19.67 -2.92 2.23
C LEU A 93 -18.16 -3.15 2.19
N VAL A 94 -17.64 -4.08 3.01
CA VAL A 94 -16.23 -4.48 2.96
C VAL A 94 -15.88 -5.10 1.60
N MET A 95 -16.72 -5.98 1.05
CA MET A 95 -16.49 -6.55 -0.28
C MET A 95 -16.50 -5.50 -1.39
N ALA A 96 -17.42 -4.54 -1.33
CA ALA A 96 -17.49 -3.44 -2.30
C ALA A 96 -16.28 -2.50 -2.17
N ALA A 97 -15.83 -2.21 -0.94
CA ALA A 97 -14.62 -1.42 -0.69
C ALA A 97 -13.35 -2.13 -1.19
N ILE A 98 -13.20 -3.43 -0.93
CA ILE A 98 -12.08 -4.25 -1.44
C ILE A 98 -12.10 -4.29 -2.96
N GLY A 99 -13.26 -4.55 -3.57
CA GLY A 99 -13.40 -4.56 -5.03
C GLY A 99 -13.12 -3.19 -5.65
N GLY A 100 -13.64 -2.11 -5.07
CA GLY A 100 -13.36 -0.74 -5.51
C GLY A 100 -11.88 -0.38 -5.38
N THR A 101 -11.23 -0.80 -4.31
CA THR A 101 -9.79 -0.61 -4.10
C THR A 101 -8.99 -1.37 -5.16
N ASP A 102 -9.36 -2.61 -5.50
CA ASP A 102 -8.71 -3.38 -6.58
C ASP A 102 -8.86 -2.69 -7.95
N VAL A 103 -10.02 -2.09 -8.25
CA VAL A 103 -10.19 -1.26 -9.46
C VAL A 103 -9.25 -0.06 -9.45
N LEU A 104 -9.11 0.64 -8.32
CA LEU A 104 -8.18 1.75 -8.19
C LEU A 104 -6.72 1.30 -8.39
N PHE A 105 -6.34 0.14 -7.84
CA PHE A 105 -5.06 -0.53 -8.08
C PHE A 105 -4.89 -1.10 -9.50
N ALA A 106 -5.96 -1.17 -10.29
CA ALA A 106 -5.87 -1.54 -11.70
C ALA A 106 -5.43 -0.34 -12.54
N LEU A 107 -5.75 0.89 -12.11
CA LEU A 107 -5.46 2.12 -12.86
C LEU A 107 -3.97 2.44 -12.96
N ASP A 108 -3.14 2.04 -12.00
CA ASP A 108 -1.69 2.19 -12.04
C ASP A 108 -1.00 0.93 -12.61
N SER A 109 -1.41 -0.25 -12.16
CA SER A 109 -0.72 -1.49 -12.50
C SER A 109 -0.95 -1.96 -13.94
N ILE A 110 -2.12 -1.68 -14.54
CA ILE A 110 -2.42 -2.11 -15.92
C ILE A 110 -1.60 -1.33 -16.95
N PRO A 111 -1.60 0.02 -16.94
CA PRO A 111 -0.67 0.80 -17.74
C PRO A 111 0.77 0.30 -17.60
N ALA A 112 1.20 0.08 -16.36
CA ALA A 112 2.58 -0.29 -16.07
C ALA A 112 2.96 -1.66 -16.66
N ILE A 113 2.10 -2.67 -16.50
CA ILE A 113 2.34 -4.02 -17.02
C ILE A 113 2.35 -4.03 -18.55
N PHE A 114 1.39 -3.35 -19.19
CA PHE A 114 1.34 -3.28 -20.66
C PHE A 114 2.49 -2.46 -21.25
N GLY A 115 3.11 -1.57 -20.48
CA GLY A 115 4.38 -0.93 -20.85
C GLY A 115 5.59 -1.86 -20.87
N LEU A 116 5.50 -3.04 -20.27
CA LEU A 116 6.57 -4.06 -20.32
C LEU A 116 6.28 -5.17 -21.31
N THR A 117 5.05 -5.65 -21.35
CA THR A 117 4.64 -6.76 -22.21
C THR A 117 3.17 -6.65 -22.62
N GLN A 118 2.90 -6.91 -23.89
CA GLN A 118 1.53 -7.00 -24.42
C GLN A 118 0.98 -8.43 -24.34
N ASN A 119 1.78 -9.40 -23.88
CA ASN A 119 1.36 -10.79 -23.79
C ASN A 119 0.47 -11.03 -22.56
N ALA A 120 -0.84 -11.09 -22.80
CA ALA A 120 -1.87 -11.34 -21.77
C ALA A 120 -1.60 -12.58 -20.91
N TYR A 121 -1.03 -13.64 -21.48
CA TYR A 121 -0.68 -14.86 -20.74
C TYR A 121 0.43 -14.60 -19.72
N VAL A 122 1.47 -13.85 -20.10
CA VAL A 122 2.56 -13.46 -19.18
C VAL A 122 2.01 -12.56 -18.07
N VAL A 123 1.13 -11.62 -18.42
CA VAL A 123 0.49 -10.70 -17.44
C VAL A 123 -0.36 -11.47 -16.42
N PHE A 124 -1.23 -12.35 -16.92
CA PHE A 124 -2.10 -13.16 -16.08
C PHE A 124 -1.30 -14.07 -15.16
N THR A 125 -0.34 -14.82 -15.71
CA THR A 125 0.49 -15.75 -14.93
C THR A 125 1.30 -15.02 -13.86
N ALA A 126 1.99 -13.92 -14.21
CA ALA A 126 2.77 -13.13 -13.25
C ALA A 126 1.90 -12.60 -12.09
N THR A 127 0.70 -12.11 -12.41
CA THR A 127 -0.22 -11.59 -11.37
C THR A 127 -0.78 -12.69 -10.49
N ALA A 128 -1.15 -13.83 -11.09
CA ALA A 128 -1.63 -14.99 -10.34
C ALA A 128 -0.55 -15.53 -9.38
N PHE A 129 0.69 -15.69 -9.85
CA PHE A 129 1.82 -16.11 -9.01
C PHE A 129 2.09 -15.11 -7.88
N SER A 130 2.05 -13.80 -8.17
CA SER A 130 2.23 -12.75 -7.17
C SER A 130 1.17 -12.82 -6.05
N LEU A 131 -0.09 -13.08 -6.40
CA LEU A 131 -1.18 -13.18 -5.42
C LEU A 131 -1.10 -14.47 -4.60
N MET A 132 -0.75 -15.60 -5.23
CA MET A 132 -0.65 -16.89 -4.54
C MET A 132 0.49 -16.92 -3.51
N GLY A 133 1.63 -16.27 -3.80
CA GLY A 133 2.77 -16.21 -2.88
C GLY A 133 2.57 -15.26 -1.69
N LEU A 134 1.68 -14.28 -1.81
CA LEU A 134 1.56 -13.19 -0.84
C LEU A 134 1.16 -13.67 0.56
N ARG A 135 0.37 -14.74 0.71
CA ARG A 135 -0.11 -15.20 2.03
C ARG A 135 1.05 -15.65 2.94
N GLN A 136 2.00 -16.42 2.41
CA GLN A 136 3.18 -16.83 3.15
C GLN A 136 4.15 -15.66 3.34
N LEU A 137 4.26 -14.77 2.33
CA LEU A 137 5.14 -13.61 2.42
C LEU A 137 4.59 -12.54 3.36
N PHE A 138 3.29 -12.45 3.60
CA PHE A 138 2.70 -11.40 4.43
C PHE A 138 3.30 -11.35 5.83
N PHE A 139 3.55 -12.51 6.44
CA PHE A 139 4.23 -12.59 7.74
C PHE A 139 5.65 -12.02 7.70
N LEU A 140 6.40 -12.26 6.62
CA LEU A 140 7.74 -11.70 6.44
C LEU A 140 7.69 -10.22 6.09
N LEU A 141 6.70 -9.81 5.29
CA LEU A 141 6.56 -8.46 4.77
C LEU A 141 6.06 -7.48 5.82
N ASP A 142 5.22 -7.87 6.77
CA ASP A 142 4.69 -6.96 7.81
C ASP A 142 5.81 -6.23 8.56
N GLY A 143 6.85 -6.95 8.97
CA GLY A 143 8.01 -6.34 9.62
C GLY A 143 8.98 -5.64 8.65
N LEU A 144 9.11 -6.14 7.41
CA LEU A 144 10.03 -5.56 6.42
C LEU A 144 9.50 -4.25 5.82
N LEU A 145 8.18 -4.10 5.67
CA LEU A 145 7.56 -2.91 5.10
C LEU A 145 7.84 -1.67 5.95
N ASP A 146 7.89 -1.82 7.28
CA ASP A 146 8.26 -0.75 8.22
C ASP A 146 9.69 -0.22 8.00
N LEU A 147 10.58 -1.04 7.42
CA LEU A 147 11.96 -0.64 7.10
C LEU A 147 12.08 0.05 5.74
N LEU A 148 11.08 -0.08 4.85
CA LEU A 148 11.14 0.41 3.47
C LEU A 148 10.68 1.88 3.33
N ILE A 149 11.32 2.77 4.08
CA ILE A 149 10.95 4.20 4.15
C ILE A 149 10.99 4.95 2.81
N TYR A 150 11.78 4.49 1.84
CA TYR A 150 11.90 5.12 0.52
C TYR A 150 11.07 4.43 -0.55
N LEU A 151 10.22 3.45 -0.19
CA LEU A 151 9.45 2.68 -1.16
C LEU A 151 8.60 3.58 -2.06
N SER A 152 7.92 4.59 -1.51
CA SER A 152 7.14 5.54 -2.30
C SER A 152 7.97 6.29 -3.35
N TYR A 153 9.22 6.64 -3.03
CA TYR A 153 10.13 7.28 -3.99
C TYR A 153 10.57 6.31 -5.09
N GLY A 154 10.89 5.05 -4.72
CA GLY A 154 11.24 4.01 -5.69
C GLY A 154 10.08 3.69 -6.63
N LEU A 155 8.87 3.54 -6.08
CA LEU A 155 7.65 3.34 -6.85
C LEU A 155 7.36 4.53 -7.76
N ALA A 156 7.49 5.77 -7.28
CA ALA A 156 7.29 6.96 -8.10
C ALA A 156 8.29 7.02 -9.26
N ALA A 157 9.56 6.69 -9.02
CA ALA A 157 10.58 6.62 -10.07
C ALA A 157 10.27 5.55 -11.12
N ILE A 158 9.80 4.36 -10.69
CA ILE A 158 9.38 3.28 -11.59
C ILE A 158 8.16 3.71 -12.43
N LEU A 159 7.13 4.27 -11.78
CA LEU A 159 5.91 4.75 -12.46
C LEU A 159 6.24 5.86 -13.46
N ALA A 160 7.11 6.81 -13.08
CA ALA A 160 7.55 7.87 -13.97
C ALA A 160 8.32 7.31 -15.17
N PHE A 161 9.26 6.39 -14.95
CA PHE A 161 10.01 5.73 -16.01
C PHE A 161 9.10 4.98 -16.99
N ILE A 162 8.16 4.19 -16.48
CA ILE A 162 7.22 3.44 -17.32
C ILE A 162 6.25 4.40 -18.03
N GLY A 163 5.79 5.46 -17.38
CA GLY A 163 4.95 6.49 -18.00
C GLY A 163 5.63 7.19 -19.17
N VAL A 164 6.91 7.58 -19.00
CA VAL A 164 7.73 8.11 -20.10
C VAL A 164 7.87 7.09 -21.20
N LYS A 165 8.19 5.83 -20.88
CA LYS A 165 8.29 4.75 -21.88
C LYS A 165 7.00 4.59 -22.69
N LEU A 166 5.84 4.61 -22.04
CA LEU A 166 4.55 4.49 -22.73
C LEU A 166 4.30 5.65 -23.69
N VAL A 167 4.64 6.88 -23.29
CA VAL A 167 4.53 8.06 -24.16
C VAL A 167 5.50 7.95 -25.35
N LEU A 168 6.73 7.48 -25.12
CA LEU A 168 7.70 7.25 -26.19
C LEU A 168 7.24 6.17 -27.17
N HIS A 169 6.66 5.07 -26.67
CA HIS A 169 6.09 4.02 -27.50
C HIS A 169 4.90 4.53 -28.32
N ALA A 170 4.02 5.34 -27.71
CA ALA A 170 2.91 5.98 -28.41
C ALA A 170 3.36 6.98 -29.49
N LEU A 171 4.49 7.67 -29.27
CA LEU A 171 5.13 8.55 -30.25
C LEU A 171 5.77 7.77 -31.40
N HIS A 172 6.30 6.58 -31.10
CA HIS A 172 6.83 5.67 -32.12
C HIS A 172 5.71 5.10 -32.98
N GLU A 173 4.63 4.57 -32.38
CA GLU A 173 3.45 4.05 -33.10
C GLU A 173 2.46 5.14 -33.55
N ASN A 174 2.89 6.41 -33.55
CA ASN A 174 1.99 7.55 -33.68
C ASN A 174 1.20 7.52 -35.00
N THR A 175 -0.13 7.51 -34.86
CA THR A 175 -1.12 7.62 -35.94
C THR A 175 -1.97 8.89 -35.81
N LEU A 176 -1.67 9.77 -34.86
CA LEU A 176 -2.45 10.98 -34.58
C LEU A 176 -2.07 12.09 -35.56
N PRO A 177 -3.03 12.65 -36.32
CA PRO A 177 -2.75 13.64 -37.38
C PRO A 177 -2.19 14.97 -36.86
N PHE A 178 -2.33 15.27 -35.57
CA PHE A 178 -1.83 16.50 -34.94
C PHE A 178 -0.42 16.38 -34.34
N ILE A 179 0.13 15.17 -34.17
CA ILE A 179 1.51 14.95 -33.74
C ILE A 179 2.30 14.48 -34.95
N ASN A 180 3.37 15.20 -35.33
CA ASN A 180 4.24 14.86 -36.46
C ASN A 180 3.49 14.56 -37.79
N GLY A 181 2.33 15.19 -38.02
CA GLY A 181 1.51 14.98 -39.21
C GLY A 181 0.93 13.56 -39.38
N GLY A 182 0.90 12.75 -38.32
CA GLY A 182 0.50 11.34 -38.39
C GLY A 182 1.60 10.38 -38.85
N HIS A 183 2.85 10.85 -38.93
CA HIS A 183 4.00 10.00 -39.22
C HIS A 183 4.71 9.54 -37.94
N HIS A 184 5.28 8.34 -38.00
CA HIS A 184 6.16 7.77 -36.97
C HIS A 184 7.28 8.74 -36.62
N VAL A 185 7.52 8.97 -35.33
CA VAL A 185 8.72 9.66 -34.84
C VAL A 185 9.75 8.58 -34.53
N GLU A 186 10.95 8.67 -35.11
CA GLU A 186 12.06 7.77 -34.74
C GLU A 186 12.55 8.10 -33.33
N VAL A 187 11.86 7.55 -32.33
CA VAL A 187 12.28 7.58 -30.93
C VAL A 187 12.89 6.24 -30.55
N PHE A 188 13.88 6.28 -29.66
CA PHE A 188 14.60 5.09 -29.20
C PHE A 188 13.64 4.12 -28.48
N GLU A 189 13.50 2.90 -28.99
CA GLU A 189 12.69 1.88 -28.32
C GLU A 189 13.42 1.36 -27.07
N ILE A 190 12.77 1.53 -25.92
CA ILE A 190 13.27 0.95 -24.67
C ILE A 190 12.92 -0.54 -24.69
N THR A 191 13.91 -1.38 -24.98
CA THR A 191 13.75 -2.84 -24.95
C THR A 191 13.23 -3.32 -23.59
N THR A 192 12.43 -4.38 -23.59
CA THR A 192 11.89 -4.97 -22.36
C THR A 192 12.99 -5.36 -21.37
N GLY A 193 14.14 -5.85 -21.86
CA GLY A 193 15.31 -6.16 -21.02
C GLY A 193 15.88 -4.94 -20.29
N LEU A 194 16.03 -3.81 -20.99
CA LEU A 194 16.47 -2.55 -20.37
C LEU A 194 15.46 -2.05 -19.34
N SER A 195 14.16 -2.11 -19.66
CA SER A 195 13.11 -1.72 -18.70
C SER A 195 13.14 -2.58 -17.43
N LEU A 196 13.23 -3.90 -17.59
CA LEU A 196 13.34 -4.82 -16.45
C LEU A 196 14.59 -4.52 -15.62
N GLY A 197 15.73 -4.27 -16.27
CA GLY A 197 16.97 -3.89 -15.60
C GLY A 197 16.84 -2.61 -14.78
N VAL A 198 16.23 -1.56 -15.35
CA VAL A 198 15.97 -0.30 -14.64
C VAL A 198 15.03 -0.52 -13.44
N ILE A 199 13.94 -1.26 -13.62
CA ILE A 199 12.97 -1.53 -12.55
C ILE A 199 13.64 -2.30 -11.41
N ILE A 200 14.34 -3.38 -11.72
CA ILE A 200 15.06 -4.19 -10.72
C ILE A 200 16.14 -3.33 -10.03
N GLY A 201 16.87 -2.51 -10.79
CA GLY A 201 17.89 -1.61 -10.26
C GLY A 201 17.31 -0.58 -9.29
N VAL A 202 16.20 0.07 -9.65
CA VAL A 202 15.53 1.04 -8.78
C VAL A 202 14.96 0.37 -7.54
N LEU A 203 14.34 -0.81 -7.67
CA LEU A 203 13.84 -1.57 -6.51
C LEU A 203 14.98 -1.96 -5.56
N ALA A 204 16.05 -2.56 -6.10
CA ALA A 204 17.20 -2.96 -5.30
C ALA A 204 17.85 -1.76 -4.61
N ALA A 205 18.06 -0.65 -5.33
CA ALA A 205 18.61 0.58 -4.77
C ALA A 205 17.71 1.16 -3.67
N THR A 206 16.39 1.14 -3.88
CA THR A 206 15.42 1.64 -2.90
C THR A 206 15.40 0.78 -1.64
N ILE A 207 15.42 -0.54 -1.79
CA ILE A 207 15.47 -1.49 -0.67
C ILE A 207 16.77 -1.29 0.12
N VAL A 208 17.92 -1.29 -0.55
CA VAL A 208 19.23 -1.10 0.09
C VAL A 208 19.31 0.26 0.79
N ALA A 209 18.90 1.34 0.11
CA ALA A 209 18.88 2.67 0.69
C ALA A 209 17.97 2.73 1.92
N SER A 210 16.82 2.06 1.90
CA SER A 210 15.90 2.04 3.04
C SER A 210 16.47 1.25 4.23
N LEU A 211 17.08 0.08 3.97
CA LEU A 211 17.67 -0.77 5.00
C LEU A 211 18.93 -0.16 5.65
N VAL A 212 19.75 0.55 4.87
CA VAL A 212 20.99 1.17 5.36
C VAL A 212 20.71 2.53 6.01
N SER A 213 19.58 3.17 5.71
CA SER A 213 19.26 4.51 6.21
C SER A 213 19.09 4.54 7.73
N PRO A 214 19.74 5.49 8.44
CA PRO A 214 19.50 5.75 9.86
C PRO A 214 18.04 6.09 10.16
N ALA A 215 17.33 6.68 9.19
CA ALA A 215 15.91 7.00 9.33
C ALA A 215 15.04 5.72 9.36
N GLY A 216 15.42 4.68 8.60
CA GLY A 216 14.73 3.39 8.63
C GLY A 216 14.89 2.71 9.99
N LYS A 217 16.11 2.70 10.52
CA LYS A 217 16.39 2.16 11.87
C LYS A 217 15.62 2.90 12.97
N ALA A 218 15.54 4.23 12.88
CA ALA A 218 14.77 5.04 13.81
C ALA A 218 13.26 4.73 13.75
N GLN A 219 12.71 4.61 12.54
CA GLN A 219 11.31 4.23 12.34
C GLN A 219 11.00 2.85 12.94
N THR A 220 11.86 1.86 12.73
CA THR A 220 11.69 0.51 13.29
C THR A 220 11.71 0.52 14.81
N ALA A 221 12.71 1.19 15.43
CA ALA A 221 12.80 1.27 16.88
C ALA A 221 11.55 1.96 17.48
N ILE A 222 11.07 3.03 16.84
CA ILE A 222 9.86 3.75 17.25
C ILE A 222 8.60 2.89 17.08
N ASN A 223 8.46 2.14 15.98
CA ASN A 223 7.35 1.22 15.77
C ASN A 223 7.37 0.06 16.78
N ASN A 224 8.54 -0.51 17.09
CA ASN A 224 8.68 -1.54 18.10
C ASN A 224 8.31 -1.01 19.49
N ALA A 225 8.79 0.18 19.86
CA ALA A 225 8.40 0.84 21.10
C ALA A 225 6.88 1.05 21.18
N ARG A 226 6.24 1.48 20.09
CA ARG A 226 4.77 1.57 20.01
C ARG A 226 4.11 0.20 20.20
N ARG A 227 4.55 -0.83 19.48
CA ARG A 227 3.99 -2.20 19.58
C ARG A 227 4.11 -2.74 21.01
N HIS A 228 5.25 -2.55 21.67
CA HIS A 228 5.44 -2.97 23.06
C HIS A 228 4.61 -2.16 24.04
N ALA A 229 4.46 -0.84 23.85
CA ALA A 229 3.59 -0.01 24.67
C ALA A 229 2.11 -0.42 24.51
N GLU A 230 1.62 -0.61 23.29
CA GLU A 230 0.26 -1.11 23.03
C GLU A 230 0.04 -2.49 23.65
N SER A 231 0.97 -3.43 23.42
CA SER A 231 0.91 -4.77 24.02
C SER A 231 0.89 -4.71 25.55
N TYR A 232 1.64 -3.79 26.16
CA TYR A 232 1.65 -3.60 27.61
C TYR A 232 0.32 -3.04 28.14
N LEU A 233 -0.28 -2.11 27.41
CA LEU A 233 -1.56 -1.49 27.78
C LEU A 233 -2.75 -2.43 27.57
N ASP A 234 -2.65 -3.38 26.64
CA ASP A 234 -3.70 -4.38 26.40
C ASP A 234 -3.62 -5.59 27.35
N LEU A 235 -2.57 -5.70 28.19
CA LEU A 235 -2.48 -6.75 29.20
C LEU A 235 -3.62 -6.62 30.24
N GLU A 236 -4.47 -7.64 30.31
CA GLU A 236 -5.46 -7.78 31.38
C GLU A 236 -4.78 -7.86 32.77
N TYR A 237 -5.51 -7.49 33.82
CA TYR A 237 -5.02 -7.50 35.21
C TYR A 237 -4.62 -8.90 35.72
N THR A 238 -5.00 -9.96 35.01
CA THR A 238 -4.70 -11.38 35.30
C THR A 238 -3.44 -11.88 34.62
N ALA A 239 -2.79 -11.07 33.79
CA ALA A 239 -1.57 -11.46 33.06
C ALA A 239 -0.44 -11.83 34.02
N ASP A 240 0.35 -12.83 33.62
CA ASP A 240 1.53 -13.30 34.36
C ASP A 240 2.48 -12.12 34.66
N PRO A 241 2.84 -11.86 35.93
CA PRO A 241 3.82 -10.85 36.31
C PRO A 241 5.12 -10.92 35.50
N ALA A 242 5.59 -12.13 35.17
CA ALA A 242 6.81 -12.32 34.39
C ALA A 242 6.65 -11.86 32.93
N GLU A 243 5.47 -12.04 32.34
CA GLU A 243 5.19 -11.59 30.98
C GLU A 243 5.07 -10.07 30.90
N ARG A 244 4.41 -9.45 31.89
CA ARG A 244 4.31 -7.99 32.04
C ARG A 244 5.69 -7.35 32.13
N GLU A 245 6.58 -7.89 32.96
CA GLU A 245 7.95 -7.39 33.13
C GLU A 245 8.78 -7.56 31.85
N ARG A 246 8.64 -8.69 31.14
CA ARG A 246 9.32 -8.93 29.87
C ARG A 246 8.94 -7.91 28.81
N ILE A 247 7.64 -7.64 28.64
CA ILE A 247 7.14 -6.67 27.64
C ILE A 247 7.65 -5.27 27.99
N TYR A 248 7.64 -4.91 29.27
CA TYR A 248 8.13 -3.62 29.74
C TYR A 248 9.65 -3.46 29.55
N THR A 249 10.43 -4.51 29.82
CA THR A 249 11.89 -4.52 29.58
C THR A 249 12.22 -4.33 28.09
N ASN A 250 11.47 -4.98 27.20
CA ASN A 250 11.62 -4.78 25.75
C ASN A 250 11.30 -3.34 25.34
N LEU A 251 10.25 -2.73 25.92
CA LEU A 251 9.92 -1.33 25.70
C LEU A 251 11.07 -0.39 26.12
N LEU A 252 11.67 -0.61 27.30
CA LEU A 252 12.81 0.18 27.79
C LEU A 252 14.04 0.04 26.87
N THR A 253 14.29 -1.17 26.37
CA THR A 253 15.42 -1.44 25.45
C THR A 253 15.27 -0.65 24.15
N GLU A 254 14.06 -0.62 23.59
CA GLU A 254 13.77 0.16 22.38
C GLU A 254 13.85 1.67 22.65
N GLN A 255 13.42 2.15 23.82
CA GLN A 255 13.59 3.56 24.20
C GLN A 255 15.07 3.96 24.28
N GLN A 256 15.92 3.14 24.89
CA GLN A 256 17.36 3.41 24.94
C GLN A 256 17.97 3.45 23.54
N ALA A 257 17.55 2.56 22.63
CA ALA A 257 17.96 2.60 21.24
C ALA A 257 17.53 3.90 20.54
N ILE A 258 16.31 4.38 20.77
CA ILE A 258 15.81 5.66 20.24
C ILE A 258 16.58 6.86 20.83
N GLU A 259 16.93 6.80 22.11
CA GLU A 259 17.67 7.86 22.81
C GLU A 259 19.11 7.99 22.33
N ALA A 260 19.74 6.88 21.95
CA ALA A 260 21.08 6.85 21.37
C ALA A 260 21.13 7.39 19.93
N MET A 261 19.98 7.57 19.26
CA MET A 261 19.90 8.09 17.89
C MET A 261 19.90 9.63 17.86
N ASP A 262 20.47 10.19 16.77
CA ASP A 262 20.47 11.63 16.49
C ASP A 262 19.04 12.19 16.45
N LYS A 263 18.84 13.32 17.13
CA LYS A 263 17.55 14.02 17.29
C LYS A 263 16.87 14.30 15.95
N LYS A 264 17.63 14.55 14.88
CA LYS A 264 17.10 14.79 13.54
C LYS A 264 16.23 13.65 13.00
N TYR A 265 16.54 12.40 13.36
CA TYR A 265 15.79 11.22 12.92
C TYR A 265 14.65 10.87 13.88
N ARG A 266 14.83 11.15 15.18
CA ARG A 266 13.82 10.95 16.22
C ARG A 266 12.54 11.76 15.98
N ASP A 267 12.69 13.01 15.55
CA ASP A 267 11.56 13.93 15.37
C ASP A 267 10.94 13.89 13.95
N LYS A 268 11.50 13.08 13.04
CA LYS A 268 11.01 12.93 11.65
C LYS A 268 9.99 11.83 11.46
N VAL A 269 9.83 10.95 12.44
CA VAL A 269 8.89 9.84 12.36
C VAL A 269 7.46 10.38 12.42
N LYS A 270 6.57 9.83 11.60
CA LYS A 270 5.15 10.18 11.63
C LYS A 270 4.56 9.78 12.99
N ASP A 271 3.65 10.60 13.52
CA ASP A 271 2.91 10.35 14.77
C ASP A 271 3.77 10.18 16.03
N VAL A 272 5.00 10.73 16.04
CA VAL A 272 5.93 10.65 17.19
C VAL A 272 5.27 11.09 18.50
N ASP A 273 4.43 12.12 18.47
CA ASP A 273 3.78 12.63 19.68
C ASP A 273 2.72 11.67 20.22
N ALA A 274 1.95 11.01 19.34
CA ALA A 274 0.99 9.99 19.74
C ALA A 274 1.71 8.75 20.32
N ILE A 275 2.86 8.38 19.74
CA ILE A 275 3.69 7.28 20.26
C ILE A 275 4.26 7.64 21.63
N ARG A 276 4.80 8.87 21.79
CA ARG A 276 5.29 9.37 23.08
C ARG A 276 4.19 9.37 24.15
N GLU A 277 2.95 9.67 23.80
CA GLU A 277 1.81 9.57 24.72
C GLU A 277 1.55 8.13 25.15
N LYS A 278 1.46 7.17 24.22
CA LYS A 278 1.25 5.76 24.55
C LYS A 278 2.35 5.18 25.43
N VAL A 279 3.60 5.56 25.16
CA VAL A 279 4.76 5.13 25.96
C VAL A 279 4.70 5.75 27.37
N ARG A 280 4.34 7.03 27.50
CA ARG A 280 4.10 7.67 28.81
C ARG A 280 2.98 6.97 29.58
N GLU A 281 1.92 6.56 28.89
CA GLU A 281 0.81 5.82 29.50
C GLU A 281 1.25 4.44 30.00
N ALA A 282 2.07 3.72 29.22
CA ALA A 282 2.62 2.44 29.63
C ALA A 282 3.47 2.57 30.91
N HIS A 283 4.31 3.61 31.02
CA HIS A 283 5.05 3.91 32.25
C HIS A 283 4.12 4.17 33.44
N ARG A 284 3.09 5.01 33.28
CA ARG A 284 2.12 5.28 34.36
C ARG A 284 1.47 4.00 34.89
N ARG A 285 0.98 3.15 33.99
CA ARG A 285 0.36 1.87 34.38
C ARG A 285 1.35 0.90 35.04
N HIS A 286 2.61 0.91 34.61
CA HIS A 286 3.65 0.10 35.24
C HIS A 286 3.95 0.58 36.67
N ASP A 287 4.06 1.90 36.87
CA ASP A 287 4.26 2.48 38.20
C ASP A 287 3.08 2.19 39.14
N GLU A 288 1.84 2.25 38.63
CA GLU A 288 0.64 1.88 39.40
C GLU A 288 0.64 0.39 39.78
N TYR A 289 1.06 -0.48 38.87
CA TYR A 289 1.22 -1.91 39.15
C TYR A 289 2.25 -2.15 40.27
N LEU A 290 3.44 -1.54 40.19
CA LEU A 290 4.46 -1.68 41.24
C LEU A 290 3.99 -1.19 42.62
N ARG A 291 3.11 -0.18 42.66
CA ARG A 291 2.53 0.33 43.92
C ARG A 291 1.43 -0.54 44.50
N THR A 292 0.76 -1.35 43.67
CA THR A 292 -0.35 -2.22 44.09
C THR A 292 0.10 -3.66 44.34
N ALA A 293 1.23 -4.06 43.76
CA ALA A 293 1.84 -5.39 43.93
C ALA A 293 2.86 -5.47 45.08
N GLY A 294 3.29 -4.34 45.65
CA GLY A 294 4.16 -4.25 46.83
C GLY A 294 3.38 -4.06 48.13
#